data_AF-A0A0B7BPM2-F1
#
_entry.id   AF-A0A0B7BPM2-F1
#
_cell.length_a   1.000
_cell.length_b   1.000
_cell.length_c   1.000
_cell.angle_alpha   90.00
_cell.angle_beta   90.00
_cell.angle_gamma   90.00
#
_symmetry.space_group_name_H-M   'P 1'
#
loop_
_entity.id
_entity.type
_entity.pdbx_description
1 polymer ?
#
loop_
_entity_poly.entity_id
_entity_poly.type
_entity_poly.pdbx_seq_one_letter_code
_entity_poly.pdbx_strand_id
1 'polypeptide(L)' 'FVDLYQTHLFDNATPVEETLRTLDDLVRVGKVRYLGLSNVTGWQLQKLVATIDKLGLNPIISLQQQY' A
#
# COMPACT_ATOMS: atom_id res chain seq x y z
N PHE A 1 -16.16 -6.83 3.50
CA PHE A 1 -15.57 -5.47 3.54
C PHE A 1 -14.63 -5.41 4.73
N VAL A 2 -13.47 -4.78 4.57
CA VAL A 2 -12.42 -4.64 5.59
C VAL A 2 -12.10 -3.14 5.76
N ASP A 3 -12.03 -2.64 6.99
CA ASP A 3 -11.73 -1.23 7.22
C ASP A 3 -10.28 -0.88 6.86
N LEU A 4 -9.31 -1.65 7.35
CA LEU A 4 -7.89 -1.42 7.09
C LEU A 4 -7.24 -2.70 6.55
N TYR A 5 -6.73 -2.64 5.32
CA TYR A 5 -5.98 -3.74 4.70
C TYR A 5 -4.50 -3.37 4.59
N GLN A 6 -3.63 -4.22 5.15
CA GLN A 6 -2.20 -3.96 5.22
C GLN A 6 -1.41 -5.02 4.44
N THR A 7 -0.48 -4.60 3.58
CA THR A 7 0.47 -5.54 2.98
C THR A 7 1.41 -6.04 4.07
N HIS A 8 1.55 -7.35 4.22
CA HIS A 8 2.31 -7.94 5.32
C HIS A 8 3.81 -7.63 5.26
N LEU A 9 4.37 -7.55 4.06
CA LEU A 9 5.81 -7.33 3.80
C LEU A 9 6.02 -6.75 2.40
N PHE A 10 7.21 -6.20 2.16
CA PHE A 10 7.61 -5.74 0.83
C PHE A 10 7.96 -6.92 -0.08
N ASP A 11 7.25 -7.03 -1.21
CA ASP A 11 7.57 -8.02 -2.24
C ASP A 11 8.53 -7.44 -3.28
N ASN A 12 9.71 -8.04 -3.42
CA ASN A 12 10.71 -7.63 -4.40
C ASN A 12 10.48 -8.20 -5.80
N ALA A 13 9.64 -9.24 -5.93
CA ALA A 13 9.34 -9.88 -7.21
C ALA A 13 8.24 -9.14 -7.97
N THR A 14 7.31 -8.50 -7.26
CA THR A 14 6.17 -7.78 -7.85
C THR A 14 6.50 -6.29 -8.03
N PRO A 15 6.31 -5.70 -9.22
CA PRO A 15 6.41 -4.26 -9.42
C PRO A 15 5.50 -3.49 -8.45
N VAL A 16 6.01 -2.38 -7.92
CA VAL A 16 5.27 -1.60 -6.91
C VAL A 16 3.97 -1.04 -7.48
N GLU A 17 3.97 -0.65 -8.75
CA GLU A 17 2.81 -0.12 -9.47
C GLU A 17 1.68 -1.14 -9.57
N GLU A 18 2.02 -2.42 -9.75
CA GLU A 18 1.04 -3.51 -9.85
C GLU A 18 0.35 -3.73 -8.50
N THR A 19 1.14 -3.81 -7.43
CA THR A 19 0.60 -3.93 -6.06
C THR A 19 -0.30 -2.75 -5.74
N LEU A 20 0.18 -1.52 -5.96
CA LEU A 20 -0.55 -0.31 -5.61
C LEU A 20 -1.85 -0.15 -6.41
N ARG A 21 -1.86 -0.46 -7.71
CA ARG A 21 -3.10 -0.45 -8.52
C ARG A 21 -4.10 -1.49 -8.05
N THR A 22 -3.62 -2.68 -7.68
CA THR A 22 -4.49 -3.74 -7.15
C THR A 22 -5.14 -3.28 -5.84
N LEU A 23 -4.38 -2.67 -4.94
CA LEU A 23 -4.92 -2.12 -3.69
C LEU A 23 -5.92 -0.99 -3.94
N ASP A 24 -5.63 -0.10 -4.89
CA ASP A 24 -6.53 0.98 -5.30
C ASP A 24 -7.86 0.43 -5.86
N ASP A 25 -7.80 -0.60 -6.69
CA ASP A 25 -8.98 -1.28 -7.22
C ASP A 25 -9.83 -1.88 -6.10
N LEU A 26 -9.22 -2.50 -5.08
CA LEU A 26 -9.94 -3.03 -3.92
C LEU A 26 -10.68 -1.94 -3.13
N VAL A 27 -10.11 -0.74 -3.04
CA VAL A 27 -10.79 0.43 -2.46
C VAL A 27 -11.93 0.87 -3.36
N ARG A 28 -11.68 1.02 -4.67
CA ARG A 28 -12.66 1.47 -5.66
C ARG A 28 -13.89 0.57 -5.76
N VAL A 29 -13.71 -0.75 -5.64
CA VAL A 29 -14.84 -1.71 -5.61
C VAL A 29 -15.47 -1.88 -4.22
N GLY A 30 -15.06 -1.09 -3.23
CA GLY A 30 -15.66 -1.08 -1.90
C GLY A 30 -15.34 -2.33 -1.05
N LYS A 31 -14.29 -3.07 -1.37
CA LYS A 31 -13.85 -4.22 -0.56
C LYS A 31 -13.01 -3.79 0.64
N VAL A 32 -12.29 -2.69 0.51
CA VAL A 32 -11.39 -2.11 1.52
C VAL A 32 -11.68 -0.62 1.72
N ARG A 33 -11.57 -0.10 2.93
CA ARG A 33 -11.71 1.35 3.21
C ARG A 33 -10.39 2.09 3.18
N TYR A 34 -9.36 1.53 3.81
CA TYR A 34 -8.07 2.14 4.00
C TYR A 34 -6.92 1.15 3.77
N LEU A 35 -5.79 1.69 3.35
CA LEU A 35 -4.59 0.92 3.02
C LEU A 35 -3.49 1.20 4.04
N GLY A 36 -2.75 0.14 4.38
CA GLY A 36 -1.59 0.19 5.25
C GLY A 36 -0.43 -0.66 4.74
N LEU A 37 0.73 -0.49 5.36
CA LEU A 37 1.93 -1.29 5.09
C LEU A 37 2.44 -1.92 6.38
N SER A 38 3.18 -3.01 6.26
CA SER A 38 3.87 -3.66 7.37
C SER A 38 5.25 -4.12 6.92
N ASN A 39 6.21 -4.13 7.86
CA ASN A 39 7.57 -4.65 7.64
C ASN A 39 8.29 -4.07 6.40
N VAL A 40 8.13 -2.77 6.16
CA VAL A 40 8.86 -2.05 5.10
C VAL A 40 10.00 -1.23 5.69
N THR A 41 11.09 -1.11 4.94
CA THR A 41 12.21 -0.21 5.23
C THR A 41 11.89 1.23 4.81
N GLY A 42 12.67 2.21 5.30
CA GLY A 42 12.43 3.63 5.00
C GLY A 42 12.45 3.97 3.51
N TRP A 43 13.39 3.42 2.75
CA TRP A 43 13.49 3.68 1.30
C TRP A 43 12.34 3.01 0.52
N GLN A 44 11.89 1.82 0.96
CA GLN A 44 10.74 1.14 0.36
C GLN A 44 9.47 1.97 0.58
N LEU A 45 9.27 2.48 1.80
CA LEU A 45 8.15 3.37 2.11
C LEU A 45 8.18 4.62 1.23
N GLN A 46 9.32 5.30 1.13
CA GLN A 46 9.47 6.48 0.26
C GLN A 46 9.14 6.16 -1.20
N LYS A 47 9.64 5.03 -1.73
CA LYS A 47 9.36 4.59 -3.10
C LYS A 47 7.86 4.36 -3.31
N LEU A 48 7.18 3.70 -2.37
CA LEU A 48 5.74 3.43 -2.45
C LEU A 48 4.93 4.73 -2.42
N VAL A 49 5.21 5.64 -1.47
CA VAL A 49 4.52 6.94 -1.36
C VAL A 49 4.72 7.79 -2.62
N ALA A 50 5.96 7.91 -3.11
CA ALA A 50 6.23 8.68 -4.34
C ALA A 50 5.53 8.08 -5.57
N THR A 51 5.37 6.75 -5.62
CA THR A 51 4.66 6.07 -6.70
C THR A 51 3.16 6.33 -6.63
N ILE A 52 2.58 6.31 -5.43
CA ILE A 52 1.16 6.66 -5.19
C ILE A 52 0.89 8.09 -5.65
N ASP A 53 1.71 9.05 -5.23
CA ASP A 53 1.56 10.47 -5.59
C ASP A 53 1.65 10.66 -7.11
N LYS A 54 2.61 10.00 -7.76
CA LYS A 54 2.78 10.06 -9.22
C LYS A 54 1.58 9.48 -9.97
N LEU A 55 0.94 8.44 -9.44
CA LEU A 55 -0.16 7.73 -10.10
C LEU A 55 -1.55 8.24 -9.68
N GLY A 56 -1.65 9.08 -8.65
CA GLY A 56 -2.92 9.58 -8.12
C GLY A 56 -3.78 8.51 -7.46
N LEU A 57 -3.17 7.53 -6.78
CA LEU A 57 -3.86 6.41 -6.13
C LEU A 57 -4.26 6.75 -4.69
N ASN A 58 -5.10 5.90 -4.09
CA ASN A 58 -5.44 6.03 -2.67
C ASN A 58 -4.19 5.96 -1.75
N PRO A 59 -4.09 6.82 -0.73
CA PRO A 59 -2.91 6.90 0.12
C PRO A 59 -2.81 5.73 1.10
N ILE A 60 -1.57 5.43 1.52
CA ILE A 60 -1.29 4.59 2.68
C ILE A 60 -1.43 5.43 3.95
N ILE A 61 -2.26 5.00 4.90
CA ILE A 61 -2.55 5.76 6.12
C ILE A 61 -1.95 5.15 7.40
N SER A 62 -1.45 3.92 7.34
CA SER A 62 -0.86 3.23 8.49
C SER A 62 0.43 2.49 8.13
N LEU A 63 1.31 2.38 9.12
CA LEU A 63 2.51 1.56 9.07
C LEU A 63 2.58 0.71 10.34
N GLN A 64 2.44 -0.60 10.20
CA GLN A 64 2.66 -1.57 11.27
C GLN A 64 4.14 -1.97 11.29
N GLN A 65 4.91 -1.43 12.24
CA GLN A 65 6.33 -1.72 12.40
C GLN A 65 6.59 -2.45 13.72
N GLN A 66 7.62 -3.30 13.74
CA GLN A 66 8.14 -3.83 15.00
C GLN A 66 8.76 -2.69 15.81
N TYR A 67 8.39 -2.62 17.10
CA TYR A 67 8.96 -1.68 18.05
C TYR A 67 9.62 -2.43 19.20
#